data_AF-A0AAW0WFA3-F1
#
_entry.id   AF-A0AAW0WFA3-F1
#
_cell.length_a   1.000
_cell.length_b   1.000
_cell.length_c   1.000
_cell.angle_alpha   90.00
_cell.angle_beta   90.00
_cell.angle_gamma   90.00
#
_symmetry.space_group_name_H-M   'P 1'
#
loop_
_entity.id
_entity.type
_entity.pdbx_description
1 polymer ?
#
loop_
_entity_poly.entity_id
_entity_poly.type
_entity_poly.pdbx_seq_one_letter_code
_entity_poly.pdbx_strand_id
1 'polypeptide(L)'
;VGGVAGAAAHLPCVAAHPRPGDTPILVVWYKDGARRPFYILDLREGEAREELIDPTLRDRLRVEPGGTRLTLDPARGPDTGTYKCRVDFNDSPTVSAIVTLTVYVVPSRMVVLDANSRPIQGGVLRSLTEGDALTLYCIASGGRPPPEVTWWKGTTLLSNRSVSVGEDGTLLASHEEGDDVVHTV
;
A
#
# COMPACT_ATOMS: atom_id res chain seq x y z
N VAL A 1 -7.12 3.89 6.04
CA VAL A 1 -5.82 4.23 6.65
C VAL A 1 -4.73 3.87 5.66
N GLY A 2 -3.66 4.67 5.53
CA GLY A 2 -2.56 4.39 4.62
C GLY A 2 -1.22 4.42 5.36
N GLY A 3 -0.24 3.66 4.89
CA GLY A 3 1.12 3.67 5.40
C GLY A 3 2.12 3.32 4.32
N VAL A 4 3.38 3.71 4.49
CA VAL A 4 4.46 3.33 3.57
C VAL A 4 5.11 2.04 4.09
N ALA A 5 5.48 1.13 3.18
CA ALA A 5 6.21 -0.07 3.56
C ALA A 5 7.51 0.29 4.30
N GLY A 6 7.79 -0.41 5.40
CA GLY A 6 8.90 -0.08 6.29
C GLY A 6 8.56 0.84 7.47
N ALA A 7 7.45 1.59 7.39
CA ALA A 7 6.97 2.44 8.49
C ALA A 7 5.88 1.73 9.32
N ALA A 8 5.61 2.21 10.52
CA ALA A 8 4.50 1.72 11.33
C ALA A 8 3.14 2.06 10.69
N ALA A 9 2.21 1.10 10.68
CA ALA A 9 0.83 1.30 10.28
C ALA A 9 -0.12 1.03 11.45
N HIS A 10 -1.13 1.88 11.61
CA HIS A 10 -2.08 1.79 12.73
C HIS A 10 -3.45 1.32 12.26
N LEU A 11 -4.04 0.39 13.01
CA LEU A 11 -5.36 -0.18 12.79
C LEU A 11 -6.25 0.23 13.98
N PRO A 12 -6.91 1.40 13.90
CA PRO A 12 -7.80 1.85 14.96
C PRO A 12 -9.12 1.07 14.90
N CYS A 13 -9.63 0.64 16.05
CA CYS A 13 -10.99 0.12 16.17
C CYS A 13 -11.91 1.25 16.64
N VAL A 14 -12.38 2.08 15.69
CA VAL A 14 -13.27 3.21 15.99
C VAL A 14 -14.71 2.79 15.71
N ALA A 15 -15.46 2.46 16.75
CA ALA A 15 -16.91 2.50 16.71
C ALA A 15 -17.46 2.82 18.11
N ALA A 16 -18.76 3.16 18.17
CA ALA A 16 -19.47 3.88 19.23
C ALA A 16 -18.83 3.88 20.63
N HIS A 17 -18.76 5.08 21.24
CA HIS A 17 -18.21 5.25 22.58
C HIS A 17 -18.95 4.34 23.59
N PRO A 18 -18.24 3.48 24.33
CA PRO A 18 -18.86 2.70 25.39
C PRO A 18 -19.43 3.63 26.46
N ARG A 19 -20.31 3.10 27.30
CA ARG A 19 -20.77 3.84 28.48
C ARG A 19 -19.55 4.28 29.32
N PRO A 20 -19.57 5.48 29.92
CA PRO A 20 -18.48 5.92 30.77
C PRO A 20 -18.16 4.89 31.86
N GLY A 21 -16.90 4.46 31.95
CA GLY A 21 -16.43 3.48 32.93
C GLY A 21 -16.54 2.01 32.49
N ASP A 22 -17.15 1.72 31.35
CA ASP A 22 -17.17 0.36 30.79
C ASP A 22 -15.89 0.07 29.99
N THR A 23 -15.38 -1.16 30.13
CA THR A 23 -14.08 -1.56 29.58
C THR A 23 -14.24 -2.75 28.62
N PRO A 24 -13.39 -2.85 27.58
CA PRO A 24 -13.37 -4.03 26.73
C PRO A 24 -13.09 -5.30 27.53
N ILE A 25 -13.87 -6.35 27.32
CA ILE A 25 -13.62 -7.68 27.90
C ILE A 25 -13.13 -8.70 26.86
N LEU A 26 -13.35 -8.42 25.56
CA LEU A 26 -12.85 -9.24 24.46
C LEU A 26 -12.64 -8.36 23.23
N VAL A 27 -11.45 -8.44 22.63
CA VAL A 27 -11.12 -7.77 21.35
C VAL A 27 -10.67 -8.82 20.35
N VAL A 28 -11.33 -8.86 19.19
CA VAL A 28 -11.06 -9.85 18.14
C VAL A 28 -10.87 -9.15 16.81
N TRP A 29 -9.82 -9.53 16.08
CA TRP A 29 -9.53 -8.96 14.77
C TRP A 29 -9.53 -10.02 13.66
N TYR A 30 -10.14 -9.63 12.53
CA TYR A 30 -10.27 -10.43 11.31
C TYR A 30 -9.68 -9.66 10.14
N LYS A 31 -9.15 -10.37 9.14
CA LYS A 31 -8.59 -9.81 7.92
C LYS A 31 -9.30 -10.41 6.70
N ASP A 32 -9.59 -9.59 5.70
CA ASP A 32 -10.10 -9.96 4.38
C ASP A 32 -11.34 -10.87 4.40
N GLY A 33 -12.23 -10.63 5.37
CA GLY A 33 -13.47 -11.40 5.53
C GLY A 33 -13.26 -12.83 6.02
N ALA A 34 -12.07 -13.18 6.50
CA ALA A 34 -11.78 -14.50 7.05
C ALA A 34 -12.72 -14.85 8.21
N ARG A 35 -13.17 -16.10 8.26
CA ARG A 35 -13.99 -16.62 9.37
C ARG A 35 -13.21 -16.76 10.67
N ARG A 36 -11.91 -17.05 10.57
CA ARG A 36 -11.01 -17.18 11.72
C ARG A 36 -10.34 -15.83 11.97
N PRO A 37 -10.25 -15.39 13.24
CA PRO A 37 -9.50 -14.19 13.57
C PRO A 37 -8.00 -14.42 13.39
N PHE A 38 -7.26 -13.35 13.17
CA PHE A 38 -5.79 -13.39 13.18
C PHE A 38 -5.23 -12.99 14.56
N TYR A 39 -6.02 -12.31 15.39
CA TYR A 39 -5.62 -11.85 16.71
C TYR A 39 -6.83 -11.83 17.67
N ILE A 40 -6.61 -12.25 18.91
CA ILE A 40 -7.58 -12.25 20.01
C ILE A 40 -6.91 -11.70 21.27
N LEU A 41 -7.60 -10.80 21.97
CA LEU A 41 -7.28 -10.35 23.33
C LEU A 41 -8.50 -10.62 24.22
N ASP A 42 -8.35 -11.54 25.16
CA ASP A 42 -9.39 -11.90 26.13
C ASP A 42 -9.03 -11.35 27.51
N LEU A 43 -9.91 -10.53 28.08
CA LEU A 43 -9.74 -9.83 29.35
C LEU A 43 -10.75 -10.29 30.42
N ARG A 44 -11.55 -11.33 30.13
CA ARG A 44 -12.66 -11.77 31.00
C ARG A 44 -12.22 -12.39 32.32
N GLU A 45 -11.05 -13.02 32.36
CA GLU A 45 -10.59 -13.80 33.53
C GLU A 45 -9.60 -13.04 34.43
N GLY A 46 -9.59 -11.71 34.40
CA GLY A 46 -8.74 -10.88 35.27
C GLY A 46 -7.26 -10.79 34.86
N GLU A 47 -6.79 -11.71 34.02
CA GLU A 47 -5.52 -11.63 33.30
C GLU A 47 -5.76 -11.49 31.79
N ALA A 48 -4.93 -10.68 31.14
CA ALA A 48 -4.97 -10.53 29.70
C ALA A 48 -4.38 -11.76 29.01
N ARG A 49 -5.21 -12.46 28.23
CA ARG A 49 -4.78 -13.55 27.35
C ARG A 49 -4.75 -13.07 25.91
N GLU A 50 -3.54 -12.95 25.38
CA GLU A 50 -3.29 -12.60 23.99
C GLU A 50 -3.01 -13.85 23.15
N GLU A 51 -3.72 -14.00 22.04
CA GLU A 51 -3.51 -15.05 21.06
C GLU A 51 -3.27 -14.44 19.68
N LEU A 52 -2.05 -14.57 19.19
CA LEU A 52 -1.70 -14.25 17.82
C LEU A 52 -1.74 -15.52 16.96
N ILE A 53 -2.73 -15.59 16.08
CA ILE A 53 -3.01 -16.76 15.24
C ILE A 53 -2.23 -16.69 13.91
N ASP A 54 -2.03 -15.48 13.37
CA ASP A 54 -1.23 -15.29 12.17
C ASP A 54 0.28 -15.19 12.52
N PRO A 55 1.09 -16.22 12.23
CA PRO A 55 2.50 -16.23 12.60
C PRO A 55 3.33 -15.19 11.84
N THR A 56 2.85 -14.67 10.70
CA THR A 56 3.57 -13.67 9.90
C THR A 56 3.70 -12.31 10.59
N LEU A 57 2.95 -12.13 11.69
CA LEU A 57 2.86 -10.89 12.46
C LEU A 57 3.60 -10.93 13.81
N ARG A 58 4.20 -12.05 14.20
CA ARG A 58 4.72 -12.31 15.57
C ARG A 58 5.67 -11.25 16.13
N ASP A 59 6.50 -10.67 15.29
CA ASP A 59 7.51 -9.68 15.71
C ASP A 59 7.12 -8.24 15.33
N ARG A 60 5.92 -8.06 14.78
CA ARG A 60 5.49 -6.81 14.11
C ARG A 60 4.19 -6.26 14.65
N LEU A 61 3.32 -7.12 15.18
CA LEU A 61 2.07 -6.70 15.77
C LEU A 61 2.31 -6.21 17.20
N ARG A 62 1.84 -5.00 17.48
CA ARG A 62 1.80 -4.43 18.83
C ARG A 62 0.40 -3.99 19.16
N VAL A 63 -0.01 -4.24 20.38
CA VAL A 63 -1.28 -3.80 20.95
C VAL A 63 -1.03 -2.50 21.68
N GLU A 64 -1.81 -1.47 21.37
CA GLU A 64 -1.66 -0.20 22.06
C GLU A 64 -2.38 -0.17 23.41
N PRO A 65 -2.00 0.75 24.32
CA PRO A 65 -2.72 0.97 25.55
C PRO A 65 -4.22 1.13 25.31
N GLY A 66 -5.03 0.38 26.06
CA GLY A 66 -6.48 0.28 25.87
C GLY A 66 -6.94 -0.89 25.00
N GLY A 67 -6.02 -1.66 24.38
CA GLY A 67 -6.31 -2.99 23.82
C GLY A 67 -7.07 -3.02 22.49
N THR A 68 -7.64 -1.89 22.05
CA THR A 68 -8.52 -1.81 20.88
C THR A 68 -7.81 -1.37 19.61
N ARG A 69 -6.60 -0.78 19.70
CA ARG A 69 -5.81 -0.34 18.55
C ARG A 69 -4.61 -1.24 18.36
N LEU A 70 -4.44 -1.73 17.12
CA LEU A 70 -3.28 -2.53 16.73
C LEU A 70 -2.32 -1.67 15.91
N THR A 71 -1.02 -1.97 16.03
CA THR A 71 0.04 -1.35 15.25
C THR A 71 0.86 -2.46 14.58
N LEU A 72 1.09 -2.32 13.28
CA LEU A 72 1.95 -3.18 12.46
C LEU A 72 3.25 -2.43 12.16
N ASP A 73 4.37 -2.89 12.70
CA ASP A 73 5.66 -2.20 12.57
C ASP A 73 6.81 -3.19 12.37
N PRO A 74 7.53 -3.16 11.23
CA PRO A 74 7.29 -2.30 10.07
C PRO A 74 6.13 -2.83 9.22
N ALA A 75 5.33 -2.00 8.58
CA ALA A 75 4.29 -2.42 7.62
C ALA A 75 4.89 -2.98 6.32
N ARG A 76 4.20 -3.91 5.67
CA ARG A 76 4.60 -4.61 4.45
C ARG A 76 3.45 -4.66 3.44
N GLY A 77 3.76 -4.76 2.15
CA GLY A 77 2.77 -4.82 1.07
C GLY A 77 1.63 -5.83 1.31
N PRO A 78 1.91 -7.08 1.72
CA PRO A 78 0.89 -8.10 2.01
C PRO A 78 -0.05 -7.78 3.19
N ASP A 79 0.28 -6.80 4.03
CA ASP A 79 -0.61 -6.37 5.10
C ASP A 79 -1.78 -5.52 4.55
N THR A 80 -1.71 -5.07 3.30
CA THR A 80 -2.85 -4.40 2.64
C THR A 80 -4.06 -5.32 2.70
N GLY A 81 -5.21 -4.76 3.07
CA GLY A 81 -6.44 -5.53 3.23
C GLY A 81 -7.51 -4.81 4.02
N THR A 82 -8.64 -5.49 4.18
CA THR A 82 -9.77 -5.01 4.98
C THR A 82 -9.78 -5.71 6.33
N TYR A 83 -9.62 -4.93 7.39
CA TYR A 83 -9.58 -5.41 8.75
C TYR A 83 -10.91 -5.14 9.43
N LYS A 84 -11.43 -6.13 10.16
CA LYS A 84 -12.62 -5.97 11.00
C LYS A 84 -12.24 -6.24 12.44
N CYS A 85 -12.47 -5.27 13.31
CA CYS A 85 -12.42 -5.49 14.75
C CYS A 85 -13.83 -5.78 15.27
N ARG A 86 -13.90 -6.61 16.31
CA ARG A 86 -15.06 -6.77 17.19
C ARG A 86 -14.59 -6.57 18.61
N VAL A 87 -15.33 -5.75 19.37
CA VAL A 87 -15.08 -5.47 20.78
C VAL A 87 -16.34 -5.78 21.55
N ASP A 88 -16.25 -6.70 22.50
CA ASP A 88 -17.31 -6.95 23.47
C ASP A 88 -16.95 -6.25 24.78
N PHE A 89 -17.96 -5.65 25.42
CA PHE A 89 -17.85 -4.94 26.69
C PHE A 89 -18.65 -5.68 27.77
N ASN A 90 -18.53 -5.24 29.02
CA ASN A 90 -19.30 -5.83 30.11
C ASN A 90 -20.77 -5.42 30.05
N ASP A 91 -21.05 -4.13 29.88
CA ASP A 91 -22.41 -3.57 29.95
C ASP A 91 -22.86 -2.86 28.66
N SER A 92 -21.90 -2.49 27.82
CA SER A 92 -22.13 -1.82 26.53
C SER A 92 -22.35 -2.85 25.43
N PRO A 93 -23.13 -2.50 24.40
CA PRO A 93 -23.32 -3.37 23.24
C PRO A 93 -21.98 -3.70 22.57
N THR A 94 -21.90 -4.90 21.99
CA THR A 94 -20.79 -5.27 21.11
C THR A 94 -20.63 -4.25 19.99
N VAL A 95 -19.40 -3.82 19.81
CA VAL A 95 -19.01 -2.89 18.76
C VAL A 95 -18.21 -3.63 17.68
N SER A 96 -18.37 -3.23 16.43
CA SER A 96 -17.51 -3.69 15.34
C SER A 96 -17.21 -2.53 14.39
N ALA A 97 -15.95 -2.42 13.98
CA ALA A 97 -15.52 -1.45 12.98
C ALA A 97 -14.75 -2.14 11.86
N ILE A 98 -14.83 -1.58 10.66
CA ILE A 98 -14.10 -2.04 9.49
C ILE A 98 -13.13 -0.94 9.09
N VAL A 99 -11.86 -1.29 8.90
CA VAL A 99 -10.82 -0.38 8.44
C VAL A 99 -10.05 -1.00 7.28
N THR A 100 -9.92 -0.26 6.19
CA THR A 100 -9.07 -0.66 5.06
C THR A 100 -7.68 -0.06 5.24
N LEU A 101 -6.67 -0.93 5.24
CA LEU A 101 -5.25 -0.55 5.25
C LEU A 101 -4.69 -0.70 3.83
N THR A 102 -4.12 0.37 3.31
CA THR A 102 -3.32 0.36 2.07
C THR A 102 -1.86 0.62 2.40
N VAL A 103 -0.97 -0.32 2.06
CA VAL A 103 0.47 -0.15 2.24
C VAL A 103 1.12 0.20 0.90
N TYR A 104 1.70 1.40 0.83
CA TYR A 104 2.41 1.90 -0.34
C TYR A 104 3.84 1.35 -0.38
N VAL A 105 4.15 0.58 -1.41
CA VAL A 105 5.47 0.03 -1.72
C VAL A 105 6.06 0.84 -2.87
N VAL A 106 7.23 1.42 -2.65
CA VAL A 106 7.97 2.16 -3.69
C VAL A 106 8.47 1.17 -4.75
N PRO A 107 8.46 1.53 -6.05
CA PRO A 107 9.05 0.71 -7.10
C PRO A 107 10.51 0.39 -6.79
N SER A 108 10.85 -0.90 -6.76
CA SER A 108 12.21 -1.35 -6.46
C SER A 108 13.17 -1.20 -7.64
N ARG A 109 12.62 -1.10 -8.85
CA ARG A 109 13.40 -0.92 -10.09
C ARG A 109 12.67 0.02 -11.04
N MET A 110 13.42 1.02 -11.50
CA MET A 110 13.02 1.96 -12.54
C MET A 110 14.10 2.00 -13.61
N VAL A 111 13.74 1.80 -14.87
CA VAL A 111 14.68 1.83 -16.00
C VAL A 111 14.08 2.62 -17.15
N VAL A 112 14.86 3.58 -17.65
CA VAL A 112 14.53 4.39 -18.82
C VAL A 112 15.25 3.80 -20.02
N LEU A 113 14.51 3.56 -21.11
CA LEU A 113 14.98 2.94 -22.35
C LEU A 113 14.85 3.92 -23.52
N ASP A 114 15.73 3.78 -24.50
CA ASP A 114 15.60 4.43 -25.81
C ASP A 114 14.57 3.71 -26.71
N ALA A 115 14.34 4.26 -27.90
CA ALA A 115 13.49 3.67 -28.94
C ALA A 115 13.84 2.21 -29.31
N ASN A 116 15.08 1.78 -29.06
CA ASN A 116 15.58 0.43 -29.37
C ASN A 116 15.58 -0.48 -28.13
N SER A 117 14.84 -0.11 -27.07
CA SER A 117 14.79 -0.84 -25.79
C SER A 117 16.15 -0.96 -25.08
N ARG A 118 17.08 -0.04 -25.33
CA ARG A 118 18.39 -0.02 -24.66
C ARG A 118 18.34 0.88 -23.43
N PRO A 119 18.85 0.42 -22.27
CA PRO A 119 18.93 1.25 -21.08
C PRO A 119 19.76 2.51 -21.29
N ILE A 120 19.20 3.65 -20.92
CA ILE A 120 19.90 4.93 -20.93
C ILE A 120 20.73 5.00 -19.65
N GLN A 121 22.05 4.87 -19.79
CA GLN A 121 22.98 4.89 -18.68
C GLN A 121 23.47 6.31 -18.39
N GLY A 122 23.53 6.69 -17.10
CA GLY A 122 24.07 7.99 -16.68
C GLY A 122 23.21 9.21 -17.04
N GLY A 123 21.96 9.01 -17.47
CA GLY A 123 21.04 10.10 -17.80
C GLY A 123 21.36 10.86 -19.10
N VAL A 124 22.32 10.36 -19.88
CA VAL A 124 22.73 10.97 -21.15
C VAL A 124 22.29 10.07 -22.30
N LEU A 125 21.42 10.60 -23.14
CA LEU A 125 21.10 10.00 -24.43
C LEU A 125 22.31 10.10 -25.36
N ARG A 126 22.52 9.08 -26.20
CA ARG A 126 23.48 9.16 -27.31
C ARG A 126 23.15 10.40 -28.15
N SER A 127 24.16 11.04 -28.73
CA SER A 127 24.00 12.19 -29.62
C SER A 127 22.85 11.96 -30.62
N LEU A 128 21.81 12.77 -30.49
CA LEU A 128 20.68 12.88 -31.40
C LEU A 128 20.98 13.99 -32.40
N THR A 129 20.56 13.78 -33.64
CA THR A 129 20.61 14.83 -34.66
C THR A 129 19.39 15.72 -34.49
N GLU A 130 19.54 17.00 -34.78
CA GLU A 130 18.38 17.90 -34.86
C GLU A 130 17.39 17.37 -35.92
N GLY A 131 16.12 17.20 -35.54
CA GLY A 131 15.08 16.60 -36.38
C GLY A 131 14.84 15.10 -36.15
N ASP A 132 15.69 14.42 -35.37
CA ASP A 132 15.42 13.02 -35.00
C ASP A 132 14.23 12.95 -34.01
N ALA A 133 13.31 12.01 -34.24
CA ALA A 133 12.27 11.69 -33.28
C ALA A 133 12.88 11.01 -32.04
N LEU A 134 12.57 11.55 -30.86
CA LEU A 134 13.00 11.02 -29.58
C LEU A 134 11.87 10.23 -28.93
N THR A 135 12.00 8.90 -28.91
CA THR A 135 11.10 8.03 -28.13
C THR A 135 11.80 7.53 -26.87
N LEU A 136 11.15 7.72 -25.73
CA LEU A 136 11.60 7.25 -24.43
C LEU A 136 10.56 6.31 -23.83
N TYR A 137 11.04 5.24 -23.21
CA TYR A 137 10.22 4.33 -22.41
C TYR A 137 10.71 4.33 -20.97
N CYS A 138 9.79 4.21 -20.02
CA CYS A 138 10.10 4.03 -18.61
C CYS A 138 9.39 2.78 -18.11
N ILE A 139 10.17 1.85 -17.56
CA ILE A 139 9.68 0.64 -16.92
C ILE A 139 9.88 0.80 -15.41
N ALA A 140 8.78 0.86 -14.67
CA ALA A 140 8.77 0.89 -13.21
C ALA A 140 8.13 -0.39 -12.67
N SER A 141 8.82 -1.12 -11.79
CA SER A 141 8.39 -2.45 -11.31
C SER A 141 8.52 -2.58 -9.79
N GLY A 142 7.67 -3.44 -9.20
CA GLY A 142 7.65 -3.71 -7.76
C GLY A 142 6.87 -2.71 -6.90
N GLY A 143 6.31 -1.66 -7.50
CA GLY A 143 5.48 -0.69 -6.80
C GLY A 143 4.07 -1.22 -6.51
N ARG A 144 3.53 -0.96 -5.31
CA ARG A 144 2.15 -1.31 -4.94
C ARG A 144 1.49 -0.19 -4.14
N PRO A 145 0.29 0.28 -4.51
CA PRO A 145 -0.38 0.07 -5.79
C PRO A 145 0.53 0.46 -6.97
N PRO A 146 0.19 0.06 -8.22
CA PRO A 146 0.95 0.47 -9.39
C PRO A 146 1.19 1.99 -9.36
N PRO A 147 2.44 2.45 -9.56
CA PRO A 147 2.78 3.86 -9.43
C PRO A 147 2.17 4.71 -10.56
N GLU A 148 2.43 6.01 -10.58
CA GLU A 148 2.18 6.82 -11.78
C GLU A 148 3.54 7.29 -12.33
N VAL A 149 3.71 7.23 -13.65
CA VAL A 149 4.92 7.68 -14.32
C VAL A 149 4.57 8.84 -15.25
N THR A 150 5.25 9.97 -15.03
CA THR A 150 5.07 11.19 -15.80
C THR A 150 6.39 11.65 -16.39
N TRP A 151 6.38 12.10 -17.63
CA TRP A 151 7.52 12.67 -18.35
C TRP A 151 7.51 14.19 -18.27
N TRP A 152 8.65 14.79 -17.99
CA TRP A 152 8.80 16.24 -17.81
C TRP A 152 10.01 16.77 -18.59
N LYS A 153 9.87 17.96 -19.18
CA LYS A 153 10.96 18.76 -19.74
C LYS A 153 11.06 20.06 -18.96
N GLY A 154 12.05 20.15 -18.07
CA GLY A 154 12.10 21.24 -17.10
C GLY A 154 10.84 21.24 -16.23
N THR A 155 10.01 22.28 -16.35
CA THR A 155 8.73 22.41 -15.63
C THR A 155 7.51 22.04 -16.47
N THR A 156 7.69 21.67 -17.74
CA THR A 156 6.60 21.33 -18.65
C THR A 156 6.33 19.83 -18.61
N LEU A 157 5.10 19.45 -18.28
CA LEU A 157 4.63 18.06 -18.37
C LEU A 157 4.48 17.66 -19.84
N LEU A 158 5.16 16.58 -20.24
CA LEU A 158 5.15 16.05 -21.61
C LEU A 158 4.12 14.94 -21.79
N SER A 159 4.04 14.01 -20.83
CA SER A 159 3.14 12.86 -20.87
C SER A 159 2.87 12.36 -19.46
N ASN A 160 1.63 11.92 -19.20
CA ASN A 160 1.21 11.26 -17.97
C ASN A 160 0.53 9.91 -18.24
N ARG A 161 0.75 9.34 -19.43
CA ARG A 161 0.15 8.07 -19.83
C ARG A 161 1.08 6.93 -19.46
N SER A 162 0.55 5.97 -18.72
CA SER A 162 1.23 4.71 -18.38
C SER A 162 0.27 3.54 -18.55
N VAL A 163 0.81 2.37 -18.85
CA VAL A 163 0.08 1.13 -19.05
C VAL A 163 0.68 0.07 -18.14
N SER A 164 -0.17 -0.73 -17.47
CA SER A 164 0.29 -1.90 -16.72
C SER A 164 0.70 -3.01 -17.67
N VAL A 165 1.97 -3.40 -17.60
CA VAL A 165 2.58 -4.43 -18.45
C VAL A 165 3.13 -5.53 -17.53
N GLY A 166 2.21 -6.31 -16.94
CA GLY A 166 2.55 -7.44 -16.07
C GLY A 166 1.65 -7.57 -14.83
N GLU A 167 1.58 -8.78 -14.26
CA GLU A 167 0.82 -9.07 -13.03
C GLU A 167 1.54 -8.61 -11.74
N ASP A 168 2.83 -8.30 -11.84
CA ASP A 168 3.68 -7.87 -10.73
C ASP A 168 3.56 -6.38 -10.40
N GLY A 169 2.72 -5.64 -11.14
CA GLY A 169 2.56 -4.20 -11.02
C GLY A 169 3.58 -3.40 -11.85
N THR A 170 4.23 -4.04 -12.82
CA THR A 170 5.12 -3.34 -13.76
C THR A 170 4.31 -2.37 -14.63
N LEU A 171 4.79 -1.14 -14.73
CA LEU A 171 4.24 -0.10 -15.59
C LEU A 171 5.22 0.28 -16.69
N LEU A 172 4.68 0.49 -17.88
CA LEU A 172 5.35 1.08 -19.02
C LEU A 172 4.75 2.45 -19.30
N ALA A 173 5.57 3.48 -19.32
CA ALA A 173 5.21 4.80 -19.82
C ALA A 173 6.08 5.17 -21.00
N SER A 174 5.49 5.83 -22.00
CA SER A 174 6.21 6.30 -23.17
C SER A 174 6.00 7.78 -23.41
N HIS A 175 7.01 8.42 -23.99
CA HIS A 175 6.92 9.76 -24.53
C HIS A 175 7.69 9.82 -25.85
N GLU A 176 7.14 10.57 -26.81
CA GLU A 176 7.74 10.81 -28.11
C GLU A 176 7.81 12.32 -28.34
N GLU A 177 8.99 12.83 -28.69
CA GLU A 177 9.25 14.23 -29.00
C GLU A 177 9.81 14.32 -30.43
N GLY A 178 9.03 14.91 -31.35
CA GLY A 178 9.31 14.99 -32.79
C GLY A 178 8.06 15.43 -33.58
N ASP A 179 8.24 15.95 -34.80
CA ASP A 179 7.16 16.52 -35.63
C ASP A 179 6.01 15.53 -35.87
N ASP A 180 4.78 16.00 -35.67
CA ASP A 180 3.48 15.38 -36.01
C ASP A 180 3.55 14.04 -36.75
N VAL A 181 3.40 12.92 -36.03
CA VAL A 181 2.84 11.71 -36.65
C VAL A 181 1.33 11.86 -36.63
N VAL A 182 0.82 12.36 -37.74
CA VAL A 182 -0.57 12.27 -38.17
C VAL A 182 -1.12 10.88 -37.82
N HIS A 183 -2.04 10.79 -36.86
CA HIS A 183 -2.91 9.62 -36.78
C HIS A 183 -3.91 9.70 -37.95
N THR A 184 -3.54 9.12 -39.09
CA THR A 184 -4.45 8.64 -40.15
C THR A 184 -4.41 7.10 -40.07
N VAL A 185 -5.50 6.32 -40.13
CA VAL A 185 -6.90 6.48 -40.59
C VAL A 185 -7.84 5.87 -39.54
#